data_AF-A0A0F9DMU1-F1
#
_entry.id   AF-A0A0F9DMU1-F1
#
_cell.length_a   1.000
_cell.length_b   1.000
_cell.length_c   1.000
_cell.angle_alpha   90.00
_cell.angle_beta   90.00
_cell.angle_gamma   90.00
#
_symmetry.space_group_name_H-M   'P 1'
#
loop_
_entity.id
_entity.type
_entity.pdbx_description
1 polymer ?
#
loop_
_entity_poly.entity_id
_entity_poly.type
_entity_poly.pdbx_seq_one_letter_code
_entity_poly.pdbx_strand_id
1 'polypeptide(L)'
;MKLTKEEKSWVLYDVANSAFVLIIVTTVMPIFFKDIASKGVADAVSTANWGFANSLASLLLAFMAPIMGVFADYKLFKKRFLMGFLSLGILFTLLLTTVKEGDWLSCLIIFIFARVGFSGANLFYDAFLVDVTEK
;
A
#
# COMPACT_ATOMS: atom_id res chain seq x y z
N MET A 1 15.70 4.59 -28.54
CA MET A 1 14.34 4.02 -28.45
C MET A 1 13.40 5.06 -27.88
N LYS A 2 12.24 5.29 -28.52
CA LYS A 2 11.16 6.09 -27.91
C LYS A 2 10.23 5.13 -27.19
N LEU A 3 10.04 5.31 -25.89
CA LEU A 3 9.11 4.51 -25.10
C LEU A 3 7.66 4.73 -25.56
N THR A 4 6.86 3.67 -25.55
CA THR A 4 5.41 3.71 -25.81
C THR A 4 4.68 4.43 -24.67
N LYS A 5 3.39 4.72 -24.86
CA LYS A 5 2.59 5.39 -23.83
C LYS A 5 2.36 4.45 -22.63
N GLU A 6 2.21 3.17 -22.91
CA GLU A 6 2.02 2.08 -21.97
C GLU A 6 3.27 1.92 -21.09
N GLU A 7 4.45 1.84 -21.71
CA GLU A 7 5.74 1.76 -21.00
C GLU A 7 5.97 2.97 -20.10
N LYS A 8 5.72 4.19 -20.60
CA LYS A 8 5.84 5.41 -19.78
C LYS A 8 4.88 5.43 -18.60
N SER A 9 3.65 4.96 -18.80
CA SER A 9 2.63 4.90 -17.74
C SER A 9 3.02 3.89 -16.67
N TRP A 10 3.58 2.75 -17.08
CA TRP A 10 4.09 1.72 -16.17
C TRP A 10 5.27 2.25 -15.36
N VAL A 11 6.28 2.86 -16.01
CA VAL A 11 7.44 3.46 -15.34
C VAL A 11 7.03 4.55 -14.34
N LEU A 12 6.06 5.40 -14.69
CA LEU A 12 5.59 6.44 -13.77
C LEU A 12 4.91 5.84 -12.54
N TYR A 13 4.16 4.75 -12.72
CA TYR A 13 3.55 4.01 -11.61
C TYR A 13 4.63 3.38 -10.72
N ASP A 14 5.70 2.82 -11.30
CA ASP A 14 6.83 2.24 -10.55
C ASP A 14 7.52 3.26 -9.62
N VAL A 15 7.68 4.48 -10.12
CA VAL A 15 8.24 5.59 -9.34
C VAL A 15 7.31 5.94 -8.17
N ALA A 16 6.00 6.01 -8.41
CA ALA A 16 5.02 6.28 -7.36
C ALA A 16 4.97 5.15 -6.31
N ASN A 17 5.05 3.90 -6.75
CA ASN A 17 5.13 2.71 -5.92
C ASN A 17 6.34 2.81 -4.94
N SER A 18 7.52 3.13 -5.46
CA SER A 18 8.72 3.31 -4.65
C SER A 18 8.59 4.45 -3.62
N ALA A 19 7.97 5.57 -4.00
CA ALA A 19 7.70 6.66 -3.07
C ALA A 19 6.77 6.25 -1.92
N PHE A 20 5.73 5.46 -2.20
CA PHE A 20 4.83 4.93 -1.17
C PHE A 20 5.58 4.01 -0.20
N VAL A 21 6.41 3.09 -0.69
CA VAL A 21 7.19 2.18 0.17
C VAL A 21 8.08 2.97 1.11
N LEU A 22 8.80 3.97 0.59
CA LEU A 22 9.70 4.80 1.40
C LEU A 22 8.94 5.56 2.51
N ILE A 23 7.85 6.24 2.14
CA ILE A 23 7.14 7.12 3.06
C ILE A 23 6.29 6.31 4.03
N ILE A 24 5.44 5.43 3.51
CA ILE A 24 4.40 4.78 4.31
C ILE A 24 4.92 3.51 4.98
N VAL A 25 5.77 2.73 4.32
CA VAL A 25 6.13 1.40 4.82
C VAL A 25 7.44 1.44 5.63
N THR A 26 8.49 2.09 5.14
CA THR A 26 9.84 1.88 5.69
C THR A 26 10.36 3.00 6.56
N THR A 27 10.11 4.27 6.24
CA THR A 27 10.87 5.39 6.83
C THR A 27 9.99 6.37 7.58
N VAL A 28 9.09 7.07 6.90
CA VAL A 28 8.40 8.23 7.50
C VAL A 28 7.30 7.79 8.48
N MET A 29 6.46 6.84 8.10
CA MET A 29 5.33 6.41 8.94
C MET A 29 5.76 5.71 10.24
N PRO A 30 6.78 4.81 10.26
CA PRO A 30 7.25 4.24 11.52
C PRO A 30 7.75 5.31 12.49
N ILE A 31 8.47 6.32 11.99
CA ILE A 31 8.95 7.46 12.80
C ILE A 31 7.76 8.28 13.31
N PHE A 32 6.84 8.65 12.42
CA PHE A 32 5.62 9.38 12.78
C PHE A 32 4.78 8.64 13.83
N PHE A 33 4.62 7.33 13.66
CA PHE A 33 3.87 6.50 14.58
C PHE A 33 4.53 6.51 15.96
N LYS A 34 5.85 6.32 16.03
CA LYS A 34 6.60 6.31 17.29
C LYS A 34 6.53 7.67 17.98
N ASP A 35 6.84 8.75 17.28
CA ASP A 35 7.09 10.05 17.89
C ASP A 35 5.81 10.87 18.12
N ILE A 36 4.76 10.65 17.32
CA ILE A 36 3.54 11.46 17.33
C ILE A 36 2.31 10.60 17.66
N ALA A 37 2.02 9.57 16.86
CA ALA A 37 0.77 8.82 17.00
C ALA A 37 0.71 8.01 18.30
N SER A 38 1.84 7.47 18.76
CA SER A 38 1.95 6.67 19.99
C SER A 38 2.55 7.43 21.17
N LYS A 39 2.55 8.76 21.11
CA LYS A 39 3.03 9.59 22.21
C LYS A 39 2.23 9.29 23.49
N GLY A 40 2.94 9.00 24.58
CA GLY A 40 2.37 8.53 25.84
C GLY A 40 2.33 7.02 26.03
N VAL A 41 2.69 6.24 25.00
CA VAL A 41 2.88 4.78 25.09
C VAL A 41 4.37 4.47 25.28
N ALA A 42 4.71 3.47 26.09
CA ALA A 42 6.10 3.05 26.26
C ALA A 42 6.72 2.57 24.93
N ASP A 43 7.97 2.95 24.65
CA ASP A 43 8.70 2.64 23.40
C ASP A 43 8.61 1.16 22.97
N ALA A 44 8.76 0.25 23.93
CA ALA A 44 8.69 -1.19 23.66
C ALA A 44 7.28 -1.61 23.18
N VAL A 45 6.23 -1.03 23.76
CA VAL A 45 4.84 -1.31 23.40
C VAL A 45 4.50 -0.66 22.07
N SER A 46 4.96 0.57 21.81
CA SER A 46 4.80 1.24 20.52
C SER A 46 5.42 0.41 19.38
N THR A 47 6.66 -0.04 19.56
CA THR A 47 7.35 -0.89 18.58
C THR A 47 6.62 -2.22 18.35
N ALA A 48 6.14 -2.85 19.43
CA ALA A 48 5.36 -4.08 19.33
C ALA A 48 4.03 -3.86 18.56
N ASN A 49 3.29 -2.80 18.86
CA ASN A 49 2.03 -2.46 18.20
C ASN A 49 2.23 -2.21 16.70
N TRP A 50 3.28 -1.49 16.33
CA TRP A 50 3.66 -1.29 14.93
C TRP A 50 3.97 -2.62 14.22
N GLY A 51 4.71 -3.51 14.90
CA GLY A 51 5.00 -4.86 14.43
C GLY A 51 3.73 -5.68 14.21
N PHE A 52 2.82 -5.70 15.19
CA PHE A 52 1.55 -6.42 15.10
C PHE A 52 0.67 -5.91 13.95
N ALA A 53 0.59 -4.60 13.76
CA ALA A 53 -0.15 -4.04 12.63
C ALA A 53 0.45 -4.45 11.28
N ASN A 54 1.78 -4.47 11.17
CA ASN A 54 2.45 -4.94 9.96
C ASN A 54 2.22 -6.44 9.72
N SER A 55 2.26 -7.27 10.75
CA SER A 55 1.94 -8.70 10.66
C SER A 55 0.49 -8.94 10.26
N LEU A 56 -0.46 -8.18 10.84
CA LEU A 56 -1.88 -8.28 10.50
C LEU A 56 -2.13 -7.86 9.05
N ALA A 57 -1.52 -6.77 8.58
CA ALA A 57 -1.62 -6.35 7.18
C ALA A 57 -1.06 -7.42 6.23
N SER A 58 0.10 -8.01 6.55
CA SER A 58 0.68 -9.11 5.77
C SER A 58 -0.21 -10.35 5.77
N LEU A 59 -0.85 -10.69 6.89
CA LEU A 59 -1.75 -11.82 7.01
C LEU A 59 -3.02 -11.61 6.16
N LEU A 60 -3.63 -10.42 6.24
CA LEU A 60 -4.77 -10.05 5.39
C LEU A 60 -4.39 -10.16 3.91
N LEU A 61 -3.22 -9.65 3.54
CA LEU A 61 -2.72 -9.75 2.17
C LEU A 61 -2.53 -11.21 1.74
N ALA A 62 -2.00 -12.07 2.60
CA ALA A 62 -1.83 -13.50 2.29
C ALA A 62 -3.15 -14.20 1.97
N PHE A 63 -4.23 -13.86 2.68
CA PHE A 63 -5.57 -14.38 2.39
C PHE A 63 -6.20 -13.75 1.15
N MET A 64 -5.93 -12.47 0.88
CA MET A 64 -6.46 -11.77 -0.28
C MET A 64 -5.72 -12.14 -1.58
N ALA A 65 -4.44 -12.48 -1.51
CA ALA A 65 -3.60 -12.81 -2.66
C ALA A 65 -4.21 -13.88 -3.60
N PRO A 66 -4.69 -15.05 -3.13
CA PRO A 66 -5.32 -16.04 -4.02
C PRO A 66 -6.61 -15.51 -4.65
N ILE A 67 -7.42 -14.76 -3.88
CA ILE A 67 -8.68 -14.17 -4.38
C ILE A 67 -8.38 -13.17 -5.49
N MET A 68 -7.44 -12.25 -5.24
CA MET A 68 -7.03 -11.24 -6.21
C MET A 68 -6.36 -11.85 -7.44
N GLY A 69 -5.58 -12.92 -7.27
CA GLY A 69 -4.94 -13.65 -8.37
C GLY A 69 -5.96 -14.22 -9.36
N VAL A 70 -7.04 -14.84 -8.87
CA VAL A 70 -8.15 -15.30 -9.72
C VAL A 70 -8.77 -14.15 -10.51
N PHE A 71 -8.94 -12.98 -9.88
CA PHE A 71 -9.45 -11.79 -10.58
C PHE A 71 -8.46 -11.17 -11.57
N ALA A 72 -7.15 -11.34 -11.34
CA ALA A 72 -6.10 -10.85 -12.22
C ALA A 72 -6.05 -11.62 -13.55
N ASP A 73 -6.43 -12.89 -13.57
CA ASP A 73 -6.50 -13.68 -14.82
C ASP A 73 -7.59 -13.20 -15.78
N TYR A 74 -8.61 -12.48 -15.30
CA TYR A 74 -9.62 -11.87 -16.16
C TYR A 74 -9.13 -10.54 -16.77
N LYS A 75 -8.63 -10.61 -18.01
CA LYS A 75 -8.07 -9.47 -18.77
C LYS A 75 -8.88 -8.17 -18.73
N LEU A 76 -10.21 -8.23 -18.76
CA LEU A 76 -11.06 -7.03 -18.79
C LEU A 76 -11.19 -6.32 -17.44
N PHE A 77 -10.92 -7.02 -16.33
CA PHE A 77 -11.13 -6.48 -14.98
C PHE A 77 -9.87 -5.97 -14.31
N LYS A 78 -8.67 -6.38 -14.76
CA LYS A 78 -7.36 -5.96 -14.19
C LYS A 78 -7.28 -4.44 -13.94
N LYS A 79 -7.67 -3.63 -14.93
CA LYS A 79 -7.54 -2.16 -14.85
C LYS A 79 -8.51 -1.57 -13.84
N ARG A 80 -9.72 -2.12 -13.76
CA ARG A 80 -10.76 -1.66 -12.83
C ARG A 80 -10.39 -1.99 -11.38
N PHE A 81 -9.83 -3.19 -11.15
CA PHE A 81 -9.31 -3.57 -9.84
C PHE A 81 -8.09 -2.74 -9.44
N LEU A 82 -7.12 -2.53 -10.34
CA LEU A 82 -5.98 -1.64 -10.11
C LEU A 82 -6.46 -0.25 -9.66
N MET A 83 -7.37 0.37 -10.40
CA MET A 83 -7.90 1.70 -10.04
C MET A 83 -8.66 1.69 -8.71
N GLY A 84 -9.41 0.64 -8.40
CA GLY A 84 -10.13 0.50 -7.13
C GLY A 84 -9.17 0.43 -5.93
N PHE A 85 -8.17 -0.44 -6.00
CA PHE A 85 -7.16 -0.58 -4.94
C PHE A 85 -6.25 0.66 -4.83
N LEU A 86 -5.89 1.27 -5.95
CA LEU A 86 -5.15 2.53 -5.97
C LEU A 86 -5.93 3.64 -5.27
N SER A 87 -7.23 3.78 -5.59
CA SER A 87 -8.11 4.77 -4.98
C SER A 87 -8.28 4.53 -3.48
N LEU A 88 -8.38 3.26 -3.06
CA LEU A 88 -8.39 2.87 -1.66
C LEU A 88 -7.08 3.30 -0.96
N GLY A 89 -5.93 2.98 -1.56
CA GLY A 89 -4.61 3.37 -1.03
C GLY A 89 -4.47 4.88 -0.88
N ILE A 90 -4.87 5.65 -1.89
CA ILE A 90 -4.85 7.12 -1.85
C ILE A 90 -5.76 7.65 -0.74
N LEU A 91 -7.00 7.15 -0.66
CA LEU A 91 -7.98 7.59 0.34
C LEU A 91 -7.47 7.39 1.77
N PHE A 92 -6.96 6.19 2.08
CA PHE A 92 -6.44 5.90 3.42
C PHE A 92 -5.12 6.63 3.70
N THR A 93 -4.28 6.87 2.69
CA THR A 93 -3.08 7.69 2.84
C THR A 93 -3.43 9.14 3.18
N LEU A 94 -4.47 9.70 2.55
CA LEU A 94 -4.99 11.02 2.91
C LEU A 94 -5.58 11.00 4.32
N LEU A 95 -6.29 9.94 4.70
CA LEU A 95 -6.83 9.80 6.05
C LEU A 95 -5.74 9.75 7.14
N LEU A 96 -4.53 9.24 6.84
CA LEU A 96 -3.40 9.27 7.78
C LEU A 96 -3.02 10.69 8.20
N THR A 97 -3.27 11.70 7.35
CA THR A 97 -3.01 13.11 7.71
C THR A 97 -3.93 13.64 8.81
N THR A 98 -5.03 12.94 9.11
CA THR A 98 -6.00 13.33 10.14
C THR A 98 -5.67 12.76 11.52
N VAL A 99 -4.68 11.86 11.61
CA VAL A 99 -4.24 11.25 12.87
C VAL A 99 -3.67 12.32 13.79
N LYS A 100 -4.20 12.37 15.01
CA LYS A 100 -3.74 13.29 16.06
C LYS A 100 -2.73 12.62 16.98
N GLU A 101 -2.04 13.45 17.77
CA GLU A 101 -1.13 13.00 18.80
C GLU A 101 -1.82 12.04 19.79
N GLY A 102 -1.20 10.90 20.06
CA GLY A 102 -1.72 9.87 20.96
C GLY A 102 -2.82 8.96 20.39
N ASP A 103 -3.29 9.20 19.15
CA ASP A 103 -4.31 8.38 18.48
C ASP A 103 -3.70 7.18 17.72
N TRP A 104 -2.96 6.36 18.47
CA TRP A 104 -2.19 5.24 17.91
C TRP A 104 -3.08 4.17 17.26
N LEU A 105 -4.25 3.88 17.83
CA LEU A 105 -5.12 2.82 17.32
C LEU A 105 -5.71 3.19 15.95
N SER A 106 -6.23 4.41 15.81
CA SER A 106 -6.73 4.90 14.53
C SER A 106 -5.64 4.94 13.48
N CYS A 107 -4.42 5.37 13.85
CA CYS A 107 -3.26 5.35 12.97
C CYS A 107 -2.98 3.95 12.41
N LEU A 108 -2.95 2.92 13.27
CA LEU A 108 -2.67 1.54 12.83
C LEU A 108 -3.77 1.00 11.92
N ILE A 109 -5.04 1.24 12.25
CA ILE A 109 -6.17 0.77 11.44
C ILE A 109 -6.11 1.40 10.04
N ILE A 110 -5.95 2.71 9.96
CA ILE A 110 -5.85 3.44 8.69
C ILE A 110 -4.61 2.97 7.90
N PHE A 111 -3.48 2.78 8.57
CA PHE A 111 -2.25 2.25 7.96
C PHE A 111 -2.45 0.86 7.35
N ILE A 112 -3.13 -0.06 8.05
CA ILE A 112 -3.42 -1.39 7.54
C ILE A 112 -4.23 -1.31 6.25
N PHE A 113 -5.27 -0.49 6.21
CA PHE A 113 -6.07 -0.31 4.99
C PHE A 113 -5.29 0.35 3.84
N ALA A 114 -4.45 1.35 4.15
CA ALA A 114 -3.56 1.97 3.16
C ALA A 114 -2.60 0.92 2.56
N ARG A 115 -2.00 0.08 3.42
CA ARG A 115 -1.07 -0.97 3.02
C ARG A 115 -1.75 -2.06 2.19
N VAL A 116 -2.96 -2.48 2.56
CA VAL A 116 -3.76 -3.44 1.78
C VAL A 116 -4.13 -2.86 0.41
N GLY A 117 -4.55 -1.59 0.36
CA GLY A 117 -4.84 -0.89 -0.90
C GLY A 117 -3.63 -0.84 -1.83
N PHE A 118 -2.47 -0.46 -1.30
CA PHE A 118 -1.21 -0.44 -2.02
C PHE A 118 -0.79 -1.84 -2.53
N SER A 119 -0.76 -2.84 -1.65
CA SER A 119 -0.35 -4.20 -2.03
C SER A 119 -1.29 -4.84 -3.04
N GLY A 120 -2.60 -4.60 -2.92
CA GLY A 120 -3.58 -5.04 -3.90
C GLY A 120 -3.34 -4.39 -5.27
N ALA A 121 -3.10 -3.07 -5.30
CA ALA A 121 -2.81 -2.37 -6.55
C ALA A 121 -1.50 -2.89 -7.20
N ASN A 122 -0.46 -3.16 -6.41
CA ASN A 122 0.80 -3.71 -6.92
C ASN A 122 0.64 -5.09 -7.57
N LEU A 123 -0.20 -5.96 -7.02
CA LEU A 123 -0.43 -7.28 -7.62
C LEU A 123 -0.97 -7.17 -9.06
N PHE A 124 -1.92 -6.27 -9.30
CA PHE A 124 -2.45 -6.05 -10.66
C PHE A 124 -1.46 -5.30 -11.55
N TYR A 125 -0.67 -4.39 -10.99
CA TYR A 125 0.40 -3.68 -11.69
C TYR A 125 1.47 -4.65 -12.24
N ASP A 126 1.92 -5.62 -11.42
CA ASP A 126 2.86 -6.64 -11.86
C ASP A 126 2.26 -7.51 -12.99
N ALA A 127 0.97 -7.83 -12.89
CA ALA A 127 0.25 -8.58 -13.93
C ALA A 127 0.05 -7.80 -15.24
N PHE A 128 0.27 -6.49 -15.26
CA PHE A 128 0.26 -5.67 -16.47
C PHE A 128 1.59 -5.67 -17.22
N LEU A 129 2.70 -6.07 -16.58
CA LEU A 129 4.02 -6.07 -17.23
C LEU A 129 4.01 -6.86 -18.55
N VAL A 130 3.40 -8.05 -18.53
CA VAL A 130 3.25 -8.94 -19.70
C VAL A 130 2.40 -8.33 -20.82
N ASP A 131 1.50 -7.40 -20.48
CA ASP A 131 0.64 -6.71 -21.45
C ASP A 131 1.29 -5.42 -21.99
N VAL A 132 2.30 -4.87 -21.31
CA VAL A 132 2.96 -3.59 -21.65
C VAL A 132 4.22 -3.77 -22.50
N THR A 133 4.94 -4.89 -22.35
CA THR A 133 6.14 -5.18 -23.15
C THR A 133 5.82 -6.08 -24.34
N GLU A 134 6.21 -5.68 -25.55
CA GLU A 134 6.27 -6.60 -26.69
C GLU A 134 7.46 -7.57 -26.51
N LYS A 135 7.32 -8.81 -26.99
CA LYS A 135 8.36 -9.84 -26.91
C LYS A 135 9.62 -9.47 -27.69
#